data_AF-A0A815KGX5-F1
#
_entry.id   AF-A0A815KGX5-F1
#
_cell.length_a   1.000
_cell.length_b   1.000
_cell.length_c   1.000
_cell.angle_alpha   90.00
_cell.angle_beta   90.00
_cell.angle_gamma   90.00
#
_symmetry.space_group_name_H-M   'P 1'
#
loop_
_entity.id
_entity.type
_entity.pdbx_description
1 polymer ?
#
loop_
_entity_poly.entity_id
_entity_poly.type
_entity_poly.pdbx_seq_one_letter_code
_entity_poly.pdbx_strand_id
1 'polypeptide(L)'
;MNNTRKDLYLCKWYADIIDEETDDVTIIYLGELEWKFLKVNFTNILQFIQKQTLISRSTLLNYQSPIFDDDCFEINSIGISGEWKRKSECTFCEKLFENADGYILWECFIPVGSAQIKVNNQINKGLGYVEKLTMTIKPWQVPIDILRWGRFLYENQYIIWIRWIGKEEKFLIFHDGIKYSDGIINDEMIEFGNYRLILLEKYILRNGLLSETIFDRFVWIKKFFPFEFLDINECKWETWSELYENNCLITQGWSIHENVNFKTEIKNNYGKMFYGFLFTILIPLLLIFWSKQTEKYIFLSIPTTNSAVVSLLFSLFGIILIIFAMLELWFKGDGLPMNAYPPSKLVVTGVYKILSHPIYIGSSLICFGLSIYYESKSGFWFVSPLLTLS
;
A
#
# COMPACT_ATOMS: atom_id res chain seq x y z
N MET A 1 13.96 -17.05 -38.16
CA MET A 1 13.18 -16.40 -37.08
C MET A 1 14.03 -16.44 -35.83
N ASN A 2 14.66 -15.32 -35.49
CA ASN A 2 15.59 -15.25 -34.37
C ASN A 2 14.81 -15.39 -33.07
N ASN A 3 15.11 -16.46 -32.33
CA ASN A 3 14.60 -16.75 -31.01
C ASN A 3 15.26 -15.77 -30.02
N THR A 4 14.79 -14.52 -29.98
CA THR A 4 15.14 -13.58 -28.92
C THR A 4 14.66 -14.19 -27.62
N ARG A 5 15.60 -14.73 -26.84
CA ARG A 5 15.37 -15.27 -25.50
C ARG A 5 14.62 -14.18 -24.71
N LYS A 6 13.36 -14.42 -24.38
CA LYS A 6 12.56 -13.49 -23.57
C LYS A 6 13.30 -13.30 -22.25
N ASP A 7 13.63 -12.05 -21.93
CA ASP A 7 14.44 -11.69 -20.77
C ASP A 7 13.78 -12.15 -19.47
N LEU A 8 12.45 -12.01 -19.40
CA LEU A 8 11.56 -12.38 -18.30
C LEU A 8 10.45 -13.30 -18.83
N TYR A 9 10.06 -14.27 -18.00
CA TYR A 9 8.84 -15.05 -18.15
C TYR A 9 8.22 -15.26 -16.77
N LEU A 10 6.97 -14.85 -16.60
CA LEU A 10 6.15 -15.12 -15.43
C LEU A 10 4.88 -15.81 -15.90
N CYS A 11 4.60 -17.00 -15.36
CA CYS A 11 3.31 -17.64 -15.43
C CYS A 11 2.75 -17.71 -14.02
N LYS A 12 1.60 -17.07 -13.80
CA LYS A 12 0.94 -17.00 -12.49
C LYS A 12 -0.51 -17.44 -12.66
N TRP A 13 -0.87 -18.53 -12.00
CA TRP A 13 -2.23 -18.94 -11.79
C TRP A 13 -2.79 -18.28 -10.54
N TYR A 14 -4.07 -17.94 -10.62
CA TYR A 14 -4.89 -17.48 -9.51
C TYR A 14 -6.13 -18.35 -9.45
N ALA A 15 -6.41 -18.86 -8.25
CA ALA A 15 -7.66 -19.53 -7.95
C ALA A 15 -8.19 -19.02 -6.62
N ASP A 16 -9.50 -18.82 -6.53
CA ASP A 16 -10.16 -18.46 -5.28
C ASP A 16 -11.38 -19.33 -5.01
N ILE A 17 -11.81 -19.33 -3.75
CA ILE A 17 -13.05 -19.92 -3.28
C ILE A 17 -13.56 -19.10 -2.10
N ILE A 18 -14.87 -18.91 -2.05
CA ILE A 18 -15.59 -18.43 -0.86
C ILE A 18 -16.46 -19.57 -0.36
N ASP A 19 -16.27 -19.93 0.91
CA ASP A 19 -17.04 -20.99 1.53
C ASP A 19 -18.51 -20.62 1.64
N GLU A 20 -19.40 -21.53 1.26
CA GLU A 20 -20.85 -21.29 1.21
C GLU A 20 -21.51 -21.23 2.58
N GLU A 21 -20.89 -21.80 3.62
CA GLU A 21 -21.44 -21.81 4.99
C GLU A 21 -20.82 -20.73 5.87
N THR A 22 -19.51 -20.48 5.72
CA THR A 22 -18.76 -19.59 6.63
C THR A 22 -18.37 -18.25 6.01
N ASP A 23 -18.55 -18.07 4.71
CA ASP A 23 -17.98 -16.97 3.92
C ASP A 23 -16.45 -16.83 4.09
N ASP A 24 -15.75 -17.91 4.44
CA ASP A 24 -14.30 -17.90 4.54
C ASP A 24 -13.68 -17.87 3.14
N VAL A 25 -12.73 -16.97 2.93
CA VAL A 25 -12.06 -16.82 1.64
C VAL A 25 -10.77 -17.62 1.64
N THR A 26 -10.56 -18.43 0.61
CA THR A 26 -9.22 -18.98 0.31
C THR A 26 -8.78 -18.58 -1.08
N ILE A 27 -7.62 -17.95 -1.18
CA ILE A 27 -6.97 -17.57 -2.42
C ILE A 27 -5.65 -18.32 -2.55
N ILE A 28 -5.41 -18.87 -3.74
CA ILE A 28 -4.18 -19.55 -4.11
C ILE A 28 -3.54 -18.83 -5.29
N TYR A 29 -2.24 -18.58 -5.15
CA TYR A 29 -1.37 -18.25 -6.26
C TYR A 29 -0.37 -19.37 -6.45
N LEU A 30 -0.14 -19.78 -7.69
CA LEU A 30 0.91 -20.72 -8.03
C LEU A 30 1.51 -20.36 -9.36
N GLY A 31 2.79 -20.64 -9.55
CA GLY A 31 3.43 -20.24 -10.78
C GLY A 31 4.93 -20.40 -10.82
N GLU A 32 5.48 -19.90 -11.90
CA GLU A 32 6.89 -19.96 -12.25
C GLU A 32 7.35 -18.60 -12.78
N LEU A 33 8.53 -18.19 -12.32
CA LEU A 33 9.23 -16.97 -12.70
C LEU A 33 10.61 -17.37 -13.20
N GLU A 34 10.89 -17.02 -14.45
CA GLU A 34 12.21 -17.10 -15.05
C GLU A 34 12.68 -15.69 -15.42
N TRP A 35 13.81 -15.27 -14.87
CA TRP A 35 14.40 -13.98 -15.18
C TRP A 35 15.92 -14.05 -15.15
N LYS A 36 16.56 -13.87 -16.31
CA LYS A 36 18.02 -14.06 -16.48
C LYS A 36 18.50 -15.43 -15.98
N PHE A 37 19.10 -15.47 -14.78
CA PHE A 37 19.60 -16.68 -14.12
C PHE A 37 18.73 -17.13 -12.94
N LEU A 38 17.71 -16.36 -12.58
CA LEU A 38 16.76 -16.68 -11.53
C LEU A 38 15.64 -17.54 -12.13
N LYS A 39 15.44 -18.74 -11.57
CA LYS A 39 14.25 -19.56 -11.83
C LYS A 39 13.62 -19.92 -10.49
N VAL A 40 12.40 -19.46 -10.28
CA VAL A 40 11.67 -19.60 -9.02
C VAL A 40 10.29 -20.13 -9.32
N ASN A 41 9.93 -21.24 -8.68
CA ASN A 41 8.55 -21.67 -8.62
C ASN A 41 7.99 -21.28 -7.26
N PHE A 42 6.71 -20.95 -7.21
CA PHE A 42 6.08 -20.51 -5.98
C PHE A 42 4.66 -21.04 -5.85
N THR A 43 4.26 -21.24 -4.59
CA THR A 43 2.86 -21.42 -4.19
C THR A 43 2.62 -20.50 -3.01
N ASN A 44 1.56 -19.70 -3.05
CA ASN A 44 1.16 -18.78 -2.00
C ASN A 44 -0.33 -18.94 -1.71
N ILE A 45 -0.69 -19.06 -0.44
CA ILE A 45 -2.05 -19.21 0.02
C ILE A 45 -2.37 -18.09 1.00
N LEU A 46 -3.54 -17.50 0.81
CA LEU A 46 -4.17 -16.58 1.74
C LEU A 46 -5.50 -17.20 2.16
N GLN A 47 -5.66 -17.46 3.46
CA GLN A 47 -6.96 -17.82 4.03
C GLN A 47 -7.43 -16.67 4.91
N PHE A 48 -8.66 -16.25 4.72
CA PHE A 48 -9.31 -15.24 5.53
C PHE A 48 -10.47 -15.90 6.25
N ILE A 49 -10.27 -16.18 7.53
CA ILE A 49 -11.16 -16.99 8.35
C ILE A 49 -11.94 -16.08 9.29
N GLN A 50 -13.26 -16.28 9.36
CA GLN A 50 -14.20 -15.55 10.22
C GLN A 50 -14.07 -14.03 10.09
N LYS A 51 -13.79 -13.55 8.87
CA LYS A 51 -13.57 -12.14 8.53
C LYS A 51 -12.47 -11.41 9.35
N GLN A 52 -11.59 -12.13 10.04
CA GLN A 52 -10.64 -11.52 10.99
C GLN A 52 -9.23 -12.10 10.87
N THR A 53 -9.11 -13.41 10.64
CA THR A 53 -7.81 -14.07 10.72
C THR A 53 -7.25 -14.30 9.32
N LEU A 54 -6.24 -13.52 8.96
CA LEU A 54 -5.45 -13.75 7.75
C LEU A 54 -4.33 -14.76 8.01
N ILE A 55 -4.45 -15.96 7.44
CA ILE A 55 -3.37 -16.96 7.42
C ILE A 55 -2.71 -16.91 6.05
N SER A 56 -1.46 -16.44 6.02
CA SER A 56 -0.64 -16.42 4.81
C SER A 56 0.46 -17.49 4.87
N ARG A 57 0.59 -18.28 3.81
CA ARG A 57 1.63 -19.31 3.68
C ARG A 57 2.21 -19.27 2.27
N SER A 58 3.52 -19.11 2.18
CA SER A 58 4.23 -19.11 0.90
C SER A 58 5.37 -20.12 0.92
N THR A 59 5.52 -20.89 -0.16
CA THR A 59 6.62 -21.84 -0.36
C THR A 59 7.25 -21.64 -1.74
N LEU A 60 8.57 -21.81 -1.83
CA LEU A 60 9.34 -21.87 -3.09
C LEU A 60 9.69 -23.31 -3.50
N LEU A 61 9.36 -24.26 -2.63
CA LEU A 61 9.57 -25.68 -2.84
C LEU A 61 8.21 -26.33 -3.14
N ASN A 62 8.22 -27.39 -3.96
CA ASN A 62 7.07 -28.27 -4.18
C ASN A 62 5.94 -27.70 -5.07
N TYR A 63 6.29 -26.87 -6.05
CA TYR A 63 5.39 -26.56 -7.15
C TYR A 63 5.13 -27.81 -7.99
N GLN A 64 3.86 -28.15 -8.15
CA GLN A 64 3.36 -28.98 -9.23
C GLN A 64 2.50 -28.09 -10.11
N SER A 65 2.69 -28.18 -11.43
CA SER A 65 1.81 -27.50 -12.36
C SER A 65 0.38 -27.98 -12.12
N PRO A 66 -0.60 -27.07 -12.12
CA PRO A 66 -1.98 -27.47 -11.97
C PRO A 66 -2.38 -28.33 -13.17
N ILE A 67 -3.25 -29.29 -12.93
CA ILE A 67 -3.83 -30.09 -14.00
C ILE A 67 -5.09 -29.37 -14.43
N PHE A 68 -5.20 -29.12 -15.72
CA PHE A 68 -6.41 -28.57 -16.30
C PHE A 68 -6.90 -29.54 -17.37
N ASP A 69 -8.00 -30.23 -17.09
CA ASP A 69 -8.66 -31.18 -18.00
C ASP A 69 -10.05 -30.64 -18.34
N ASP A 70 -10.17 -30.06 -19.54
CA ASP A 70 -11.32 -29.34 -20.13
C ASP A 70 -12.13 -28.45 -19.17
N ASP A 71 -12.86 -29.03 -18.22
CA ASP A 71 -13.74 -28.36 -17.26
C ASP A 71 -13.29 -28.44 -15.80
N CYS A 72 -12.21 -29.18 -15.51
CA CYS A 72 -11.69 -29.38 -14.16
C CYS A 72 -10.29 -28.77 -14.01
N PHE A 73 -10.14 -27.91 -13.01
CA PHE A 73 -8.85 -27.39 -12.56
C PHE A 73 -8.48 -28.01 -11.22
N GLU A 74 -7.34 -28.68 -11.17
CA GLU A 74 -6.86 -29.39 -9.99
C GLU A 74 -5.49 -28.89 -9.54
N ILE A 75 -5.36 -28.72 -8.22
CA ILE A 75 -4.11 -28.43 -7.56
C ILE A 75 -3.84 -29.54 -6.56
N ASN A 76 -2.64 -30.10 -6.63
CA ASN A 76 -2.12 -31.00 -5.61
C ASN A 76 -0.72 -30.55 -5.20
N SER A 77 -0.56 -30.14 -3.94
CA SER A 77 0.72 -29.77 -3.36
C SER A 77 0.75 -30.19 -1.88
N ILE A 78 1.92 -30.12 -1.25
CA ILE A 78 2.07 -30.60 0.13
C ILE A 78 1.17 -29.79 1.07
N GLY A 79 0.21 -30.46 1.69
CA GLY A 79 -0.75 -29.87 2.64
C GLY A 79 -1.94 -29.15 2.00
N ILE A 80 -2.05 -29.19 0.66
CA ILE A 80 -3.07 -28.47 -0.12
C ILE A 80 -3.57 -29.36 -1.26
N SER A 81 -4.87 -29.61 -1.33
CA SER A 81 -5.49 -30.17 -2.53
C SER A 81 -6.75 -29.39 -2.86
N GLY A 82 -7.00 -29.11 -4.12
CA GLY A 82 -8.20 -28.39 -4.53
C GLY A 82 -8.65 -28.77 -5.93
N GLU A 83 -9.95 -28.66 -6.15
CA GLU A 83 -10.64 -29.01 -7.38
C GLU A 83 -11.68 -27.92 -7.68
N TRP A 84 -11.66 -27.37 -8.89
CA TRP A 84 -12.64 -26.43 -9.40
C TRP A 84 -13.26 -27.01 -10.65
N LYS A 85 -14.58 -27.17 -10.65
CA LYS A 85 -15.37 -27.61 -11.81
C LYS A 85 -16.12 -26.44 -12.40
N ARG A 86 -15.86 -26.17 -13.66
CA ARG A 86 -16.49 -25.09 -14.42
C ARG A 86 -18.01 -25.28 -14.48
N LYS A 87 -18.75 -24.19 -14.27
CA LYS A 87 -20.21 -24.13 -14.43
C LYS A 87 -20.67 -23.39 -15.70
N SER A 88 -19.81 -22.55 -16.27
CA SER A 88 -20.09 -21.79 -17.49
C SER A 88 -19.15 -22.23 -18.61
N GLU A 89 -19.65 -22.50 -19.81
CA GLU A 89 -18.81 -22.87 -20.97
C GLU A 89 -17.87 -21.75 -21.45
N CYS A 90 -18.08 -20.52 -20.97
CA CYS A 90 -17.29 -19.37 -21.39
C CYS A 90 -15.89 -19.39 -20.79
N THR A 91 -14.90 -19.10 -21.63
CA THR A 91 -13.54 -18.79 -21.23
C THR A 91 -13.13 -17.47 -21.89
N PHE A 92 -12.19 -16.76 -21.27
CA PHE A 92 -11.74 -15.47 -21.78
C PHE A 92 -10.24 -15.49 -21.99
N CYS A 93 -9.79 -14.82 -23.06
CA CYS A 93 -8.37 -14.67 -23.37
C CYS A 93 -8.17 -13.25 -23.92
N GLU A 94 -7.48 -12.41 -23.15
CA GLU A 94 -7.21 -11.03 -23.54
C GLU A 94 -5.72 -10.74 -23.44
N LYS A 95 -5.17 -10.17 -24.50
CA LYS A 95 -3.84 -9.58 -24.45
C LYS A 95 -3.96 -8.19 -23.85
N LEU A 96 -3.68 -8.08 -22.55
CA LEU A 96 -3.81 -6.83 -21.79
C LEU A 96 -2.78 -5.79 -22.23
N PHE A 97 -1.60 -6.21 -22.68
CA PHE A 97 -0.54 -5.32 -23.15
C PHE A 97 0.40 -6.04 -24.11
N GLU A 98 0.92 -5.32 -25.10
CA GLU A 98 1.93 -5.84 -26.03
C GLU A 98 2.77 -4.69 -26.61
N ASN A 99 4.08 -4.88 -26.61
CA ASN A 99 5.03 -4.04 -27.32
C ASN A 99 6.22 -4.87 -27.83
N ALA A 100 7.27 -4.19 -28.31
CA ALA A 100 8.47 -4.86 -28.80
C ALA A 100 9.24 -5.65 -27.72
N ASP A 101 9.08 -5.30 -26.44
CA ASP A 101 9.79 -5.91 -25.30
C ASP A 101 9.05 -7.13 -24.71
N GLY A 102 7.76 -7.29 -25.00
CA GLY A 102 6.96 -8.41 -24.53
C GLY A 102 5.46 -8.13 -24.48
N TYR A 103 4.75 -8.96 -23.73
CA TYR A 103 3.30 -8.89 -23.57
C TYR A 103 2.84 -9.35 -22.20
N ILE A 104 1.58 -9.02 -21.90
CA ILE A 104 0.77 -9.56 -20.81
C ILE A 104 -0.46 -10.22 -21.44
N LEU A 105 -0.63 -11.51 -21.20
CA LEU A 105 -1.76 -12.31 -21.62
C LEU A 105 -2.52 -12.76 -20.37
N TRP A 106 -3.81 -12.45 -20.32
CA TRP A 106 -4.73 -12.91 -19.31
C TRP A 106 -5.67 -13.95 -19.90
N GLU A 107 -5.83 -15.06 -19.20
CA GLU A 107 -6.72 -16.15 -19.56
C GLU A 107 -7.59 -16.50 -18.35
N CYS A 108 -8.90 -16.34 -18.46
CA CYS A 108 -9.85 -16.82 -17.46
C CYS A 108 -10.41 -18.17 -17.90
N PHE A 109 -10.07 -19.21 -17.14
CA PHE A 109 -10.46 -20.59 -17.43
C PHE A 109 -11.77 -20.94 -16.76
N ILE A 110 -12.00 -20.51 -15.52
CA ILE A 110 -13.23 -20.80 -14.79
C ILE A 110 -13.76 -19.46 -14.27
N PRO A 111 -14.65 -18.78 -15.02
CA PRO A 111 -15.25 -17.53 -14.55
C PRO A 111 -16.21 -17.76 -13.39
N VAL A 112 -16.85 -18.93 -13.35
CA VAL A 112 -17.63 -19.43 -12.20
C VAL A 112 -17.58 -20.96 -12.20
N GLY A 113 -17.34 -21.54 -11.03
CA GLY A 113 -17.29 -22.99 -10.85
C GLY A 113 -17.63 -23.43 -9.45
N SER A 114 -18.05 -24.69 -9.28
CA SER A 114 -18.06 -25.32 -7.95
C SER A 114 -16.64 -25.66 -7.57
N ALA A 115 -16.23 -25.24 -6.38
CA ALA A 115 -14.88 -25.42 -5.89
C ALA A 115 -14.88 -26.18 -4.56
N GLN A 116 -13.88 -27.00 -4.36
CA GLN A 116 -13.55 -27.59 -3.07
C GLN A 116 -12.05 -27.49 -2.85
N ILE A 117 -11.65 -27.02 -1.68
CA ILE A 117 -10.23 -26.97 -1.29
C ILE A 117 -10.06 -27.60 0.08
N LYS A 118 -8.97 -28.34 0.26
CA LYS A 118 -8.50 -28.87 1.53
C LYS A 118 -7.16 -28.23 1.89
N VAL A 119 -7.11 -27.55 3.03
CA VAL A 119 -5.88 -26.94 3.57
C VAL A 119 -5.70 -27.38 5.02
N ASN A 120 -4.62 -28.09 5.34
CA ASN A 120 -4.32 -28.63 6.70
C ASN A 120 -5.50 -29.33 7.40
N ASN A 121 -6.24 -30.18 6.68
CA ASN A 121 -7.42 -30.92 7.15
C ASN A 121 -8.72 -30.12 7.32
N GLN A 122 -8.74 -28.82 7.03
CA GLN A 122 -9.99 -28.08 6.83
C GLN A 122 -10.40 -28.18 5.36
N ILE A 123 -11.70 -28.35 5.11
CA ILE A 123 -12.27 -28.42 3.77
C ILE A 123 -13.23 -27.26 3.64
N ASN A 124 -13.05 -26.45 2.60
CA ASN A 124 -13.97 -25.40 2.23
C ASN A 124 -14.63 -25.76 0.90
N LYS A 125 -15.91 -25.44 0.77
CA LYS A 125 -16.72 -25.70 -0.44
C LYS A 125 -17.55 -24.48 -0.79
N GLY A 126 -17.68 -24.20 -2.08
CA GLY A 126 -18.48 -23.07 -2.53
C GLY A 126 -18.21 -22.71 -3.97
N LEU A 127 -18.40 -21.43 -4.31
CA LEU A 127 -18.11 -20.90 -5.64
C LEU A 127 -16.64 -20.49 -5.73
N GLY A 128 -16.03 -20.78 -6.87
CA GLY A 128 -14.64 -20.42 -7.14
C GLY A 128 -14.42 -19.90 -8.55
N TYR A 129 -13.26 -19.29 -8.70
CA TYR A 129 -12.78 -18.62 -9.90
C TYR A 129 -11.36 -19.06 -10.23
N VAL A 130 -11.01 -19.21 -11.51
CA VAL A 130 -9.66 -19.58 -11.96
C VAL A 130 -9.23 -18.76 -13.17
N GLU A 131 -8.05 -18.15 -13.06
CA GLU A 131 -7.37 -17.45 -14.16
C GLU A 131 -5.86 -17.75 -14.19
N LYS A 132 -5.24 -17.40 -15.31
CA LYS A 132 -3.81 -17.45 -15.55
C LYS A 132 -3.35 -16.14 -16.17
N LEU A 133 -2.26 -15.61 -15.65
CA LEU A 133 -1.54 -14.47 -16.18
C LEU A 133 -0.19 -14.95 -16.71
N THR A 134 0.04 -14.75 -18.01
CA THR A 134 1.35 -14.97 -18.64
C THR A 134 1.96 -13.63 -19.01
N MET A 135 3.14 -13.34 -18.50
CA MET A 135 3.81 -12.07 -18.71
C MET A 135 5.26 -12.29 -19.13
N THR A 136 5.68 -11.55 -20.15
CA THR A 136 7.04 -11.62 -20.70
C THR A 136 7.78 -10.29 -20.63
N ILE A 137 7.04 -9.21 -20.37
CA ILE A 137 7.55 -7.87 -20.10
C ILE A 137 7.78 -7.68 -18.60
N LYS A 138 8.80 -6.89 -18.22
CA LYS A 138 9.07 -6.60 -16.79
C LYS A 138 7.96 -5.74 -16.21
N PRO A 139 7.44 -6.03 -15.00
CA PRO A 139 6.30 -5.30 -14.44
C PRO A 139 6.49 -3.78 -14.39
N TRP A 140 7.70 -3.30 -14.10
CA TRP A 140 8.02 -1.87 -14.02
C TRP A 140 8.21 -1.18 -15.39
N GLN A 141 8.17 -1.94 -16.49
CA GLN A 141 8.14 -1.38 -17.85
C GLN A 141 6.71 -1.22 -18.37
N VAL A 142 5.74 -1.74 -17.64
CA VAL A 142 4.32 -1.68 -18.00
C VAL A 142 3.81 -0.26 -17.73
N PRO A 143 3.19 0.43 -18.71
CA PRO A 143 2.77 1.82 -18.57
C PRO A 143 1.44 1.95 -17.80
N ILE A 144 1.37 1.38 -16.61
CA ILE A 144 0.21 1.37 -15.72
C ILE A 144 0.49 2.21 -14.47
N ASP A 145 -0.51 2.98 -14.06
CA ASP A 145 -0.50 3.76 -12.82
C ASP A 145 -1.44 3.13 -11.79
N ILE A 146 -2.64 2.72 -12.21
CA ILE A 146 -3.66 2.11 -11.34
C ILE A 146 -4.25 0.90 -12.05
N LEU A 147 -4.37 -0.20 -11.33
CA LEU A 147 -5.10 -1.39 -11.74
C LEU A 147 -6.26 -1.62 -10.79
N ARG A 148 -7.49 -1.69 -11.32
CA ARG A 148 -8.64 -2.22 -10.60
C ARG A 148 -9.04 -3.51 -11.28
N TRP A 149 -9.03 -4.60 -10.54
CA TRP A 149 -9.34 -5.93 -11.07
C TRP A 149 -10.19 -6.67 -10.06
N GLY A 150 -11.29 -7.24 -10.50
CA GLY A 150 -12.06 -8.10 -9.62
C GLY A 150 -13.05 -8.98 -10.36
N ARG A 151 -13.76 -9.74 -9.54
CA ARG A 151 -14.83 -10.62 -9.96
C ARG A 151 -15.97 -10.60 -8.95
N PHE A 152 -17.19 -10.78 -9.43
CA PHE A 152 -18.42 -11.03 -8.67
C PHE A 152 -18.96 -12.39 -9.07
N LEU A 153 -19.38 -13.22 -8.10
CA LEU A 153 -19.98 -14.53 -8.37
C LEU A 153 -21.28 -14.71 -7.59
N TYR A 154 -22.29 -15.24 -8.26
CA TYR A 154 -23.48 -15.79 -7.62
C TYR A 154 -24.13 -16.86 -8.49
N GLU A 155 -24.24 -18.09 -7.98
CA GLU A 155 -24.77 -19.27 -8.70
C GLU A 155 -24.16 -19.47 -10.10
N ASN A 156 -24.81 -18.96 -11.15
CA ASN A 156 -24.39 -19.02 -12.55
C ASN A 156 -24.10 -17.64 -13.15
N GLN A 157 -24.26 -16.56 -12.38
CA GLN A 157 -23.95 -15.20 -12.76
C GLN A 157 -22.53 -14.84 -12.33
N TYR A 158 -21.80 -14.18 -13.22
CA TYR A 158 -20.50 -13.65 -12.93
C TYR A 158 -20.23 -12.34 -13.65
N ILE A 159 -19.51 -11.46 -12.96
CA ILE A 159 -18.96 -10.25 -13.56
C ILE A 159 -17.47 -10.26 -13.30
N ILE A 160 -16.66 -10.04 -14.33
CA ILE A 160 -15.20 -9.88 -14.22
C ILE A 160 -14.86 -8.52 -14.78
N TRP A 161 -14.03 -7.74 -14.10
CA TRP A 161 -13.62 -6.43 -14.58
C TRP A 161 -12.13 -6.22 -14.47
N ILE A 162 -11.59 -5.51 -15.45
CA ILE A 162 -10.21 -5.05 -15.49
C ILE A 162 -10.22 -3.60 -15.97
N ARG A 163 -9.81 -2.68 -15.08
CA ARG A 163 -9.57 -1.28 -15.38
C ARG A 163 -8.09 -0.98 -15.18
N TRP A 164 -7.45 -0.67 -16.28
CA TRP A 164 -6.07 -0.22 -16.34
C TRP A 164 -6.07 1.27 -16.65
N ILE A 165 -5.46 2.06 -15.78
CA ILE A 165 -5.31 3.51 -15.94
C ILE A 165 -3.82 3.82 -15.97
N GLY A 166 -3.38 4.61 -16.94
CA GLY A 166 -1.98 4.95 -17.14
C GLY A 166 -1.78 5.68 -18.47
N LYS A 167 -0.59 5.54 -19.08
CA LYS A 167 -0.36 6.09 -20.44
C LYS A 167 -1.17 5.36 -21.50
N GLU A 168 -1.42 4.08 -21.25
CA GLU A 168 -2.37 3.27 -21.99
C GLU A 168 -3.51 2.89 -21.06
N GLU A 169 -4.72 2.86 -21.60
CA GLU A 169 -5.89 2.47 -20.86
C GLU A 169 -6.45 1.15 -21.37
N LYS A 170 -6.95 0.34 -20.44
CA LYS A 170 -7.81 -0.81 -20.73
C LYS A 170 -9.07 -0.72 -19.88
N PHE A 171 -10.18 -1.03 -20.50
CA PHE A 171 -11.48 -1.16 -19.84
C PHE A 171 -12.10 -2.44 -20.37
N LEU A 172 -12.27 -3.40 -19.48
CA LEU A 172 -12.85 -4.70 -19.80
C LEU A 172 -13.86 -5.03 -18.71
N ILE A 173 -15.09 -5.33 -19.10
CA ILE A 173 -16.07 -5.99 -18.24
C ILE A 173 -16.60 -7.20 -19.01
N PHE A 174 -16.64 -8.35 -18.34
CA PHE A 174 -17.32 -9.54 -18.83
C PHE A 174 -18.48 -9.84 -17.90
N HIS A 175 -19.69 -9.97 -18.43
CA HIS A 175 -20.88 -10.36 -17.70
C HIS A 175 -21.55 -11.52 -18.44
N ASP A 176 -21.57 -12.69 -17.82
CA ASP A 176 -22.19 -13.93 -18.36
C ASP A 176 -21.81 -14.24 -19.82
N GLY A 177 -20.52 -14.08 -20.13
CA GLY A 177 -19.96 -14.35 -21.46
C GLY A 177 -19.93 -13.15 -22.41
N ILE A 178 -20.63 -12.07 -22.07
CA ILE A 178 -20.72 -10.86 -22.89
C ILE A 178 -19.63 -9.86 -22.47
N LYS A 179 -18.86 -9.38 -23.43
CA LYS A 179 -17.83 -8.36 -23.23
C LYS A 179 -18.39 -6.94 -23.42
N TYR A 180 -18.08 -6.06 -22.47
CA TYR A 180 -18.35 -4.62 -22.51
C TYR A 180 -17.03 -3.85 -22.46
N SER A 181 -16.96 -2.77 -23.22
CA SER A 181 -15.75 -1.94 -23.38
C SER A 181 -15.88 -0.52 -22.82
N ASP A 182 -17.02 -0.21 -22.21
CA ASP A 182 -17.34 1.09 -21.62
C ASP A 182 -18.18 0.95 -20.35
N GLY A 183 -18.20 2.01 -19.55
CA GLY A 183 -18.88 2.03 -18.25
C GLY A 183 -18.07 2.75 -17.16
N ILE A 184 -18.37 2.43 -15.91
CA ILE A 184 -17.71 2.97 -14.73
C ILE A 184 -17.17 1.83 -13.89
N ILE A 185 -15.91 1.91 -13.46
CA ILE A 185 -15.30 1.02 -12.49
C ILE A 185 -14.62 1.89 -11.44
N ASN A 186 -15.19 1.96 -10.24
CA ASN A 186 -14.62 2.68 -9.11
C ASN A 186 -14.66 1.83 -7.83
N ASP A 187 -14.39 2.42 -6.67
CA ASP A 187 -14.30 1.65 -5.42
C ASP A 187 -15.68 1.24 -4.91
N GLU A 188 -16.75 1.90 -5.34
CA GLU A 188 -18.11 1.75 -4.82
C GLU A 188 -19.02 0.99 -5.77
N MET A 189 -18.73 1.01 -7.07
CA MET A 189 -19.58 0.38 -8.07
C MET A 189 -18.89 0.05 -9.39
N ILE A 190 -19.52 -0.86 -10.12
CA ILE A 190 -19.24 -1.19 -11.51
C ILE A 190 -20.53 -1.00 -12.32
N GLU A 191 -20.53 -0.09 -13.29
CA GLU A 191 -21.66 0.17 -14.19
C GLU A 191 -21.30 -0.13 -15.62
N PHE A 192 -22.20 -0.77 -16.36
CA PHE A 192 -22.02 -1.12 -17.77
C PHE A 192 -23.37 -1.47 -18.40
N GLY A 193 -23.60 -1.05 -19.65
CA GLY A 193 -24.90 -1.27 -20.30
C GLY A 193 -26.07 -0.79 -19.45
N ASN A 194 -26.99 -1.70 -19.12
CA ASN A 194 -28.13 -1.49 -18.22
C ASN A 194 -27.91 -2.07 -16.80
N TYR A 195 -26.69 -2.52 -16.49
CA TYR A 195 -26.33 -3.16 -15.23
C TYR A 195 -25.54 -2.23 -14.31
N ARG A 196 -25.72 -2.42 -13.00
CA ARG A 196 -24.96 -1.75 -11.95
C ARG A 196 -24.68 -2.74 -10.82
N LEU A 197 -23.42 -3.02 -10.54
CA LEU A 197 -22.97 -3.78 -9.38
C LEU A 197 -22.51 -2.79 -8.29
N ILE A 198 -23.20 -2.77 -7.16
CA ILE A 198 -22.88 -1.92 -6.01
C ILE A 198 -22.02 -2.73 -5.03
N LEU A 199 -20.91 -2.14 -4.57
CA LEU A 199 -19.95 -2.72 -3.62
C LEU A 199 -20.20 -2.15 -2.21
N LEU A 200 -20.88 -2.92 -1.35
CA LEU A 200 -21.38 -2.44 -0.06
C LEU A 200 -20.38 -2.62 1.09
N GLU A 201 -20.30 -3.84 1.64
CA GLU A 201 -19.52 -4.14 2.85
C GLU A 201 -18.15 -4.69 2.49
N LYS A 202 -17.09 -3.94 2.78
CA LYS A 202 -15.72 -4.29 2.39
C LYS A 202 -14.91 -4.84 3.55
N TYR A 203 -14.40 -6.06 3.38
CA TYR A 203 -13.42 -6.67 4.28
C TYR A 203 -12.05 -6.68 3.60
N ILE A 204 -11.04 -6.15 4.28
CA ILE A 204 -9.67 -6.09 3.75
C ILE A 204 -9.04 -7.48 3.88
N LEU A 205 -8.80 -8.15 2.75
CA LEU A 205 -8.09 -9.42 2.68
C LEU A 205 -6.58 -9.22 2.79
N ARG A 206 -6.07 -8.14 2.20
CA ARG A 206 -4.64 -7.78 2.20
C ARG A 206 -4.48 -6.31 1.86
N ASN A 207 -3.60 -5.61 2.56
CA ASN A 207 -3.26 -4.22 2.25
C ASN A 207 -1.80 -3.94 2.58
N GLY A 208 -1.07 -3.30 1.67
CA GLY A 208 0.30 -2.86 1.90
C GLY A 208 1.17 -2.89 0.66
N LEU A 209 2.46 -2.57 0.85
CA LEU A 209 3.46 -2.59 -0.21
C LEU A 209 3.78 -4.02 -0.62
N LEU A 210 4.07 -4.26 -1.91
CA LEU A 210 4.47 -5.60 -2.39
C LEU A 210 5.67 -6.17 -1.61
N SER A 211 6.58 -5.29 -1.16
CA SER A 211 7.70 -5.67 -0.31
C SER A 211 7.29 -6.21 1.06
N GLU A 212 6.19 -5.71 1.63
CA GLU A 212 5.66 -6.08 2.94
C GLU A 212 4.61 -7.20 2.85
N THR A 213 4.00 -7.41 1.68
CA THR A 213 2.93 -8.40 1.48
C THR A 213 3.42 -9.66 0.77
N ILE A 214 3.91 -9.55 -0.46
CA ILE A 214 4.31 -10.69 -1.30
C ILE A 214 5.72 -11.15 -0.96
N PHE A 215 6.65 -10.20 -0.78
CA PHE A 215 8.06 -10.53 -0.65
C PHE A 215 8.56 -10.63 0.79
N ASP A 216 7.75 -10.37 1.81
CA ASP A 216 8.17 -10.35 3.22
C ASP A 216 9.02 -11.58 3.59
N ARG A 217 8.60 -12.76 3.14
CA ARG A 217 9.29 -14.04 3.40
C ARG A 217 10.47 -14.35 2.47
N PHE A 218 10.66 -13.58 1.39
CA PHE A 218 11.65 -13.82 0.35
C PHE A 218 12.69 -12.70 0.26
N VAL A 219 13.30 -12.38 1.41
CA VAL A 219 14.22 -11.24 1.58
C VAL A 219 15.38 -11.21 0.58
N TRP A 220 15.93 -12.36 0.21
CA TRP A 220 17.02 -12.42 -0.78
C TRP A 220 16.55 -12.17 -2.22
N ILE A 221 15.31 -12.55 -2.55
CA ILE A 221 14.70 -12.36 -3.86
C ILE A 221 14.39 -10.88 -4.11
N LYS A 222 14.01 -10.11 -3.07
CA LYS A 222 13.75 -8.66 -3.16
C LYS A 222 14.89 -7.90 -3.85
N LYS A 223 16.15 -8.31 -3.63
CA LYS A 223 17.35 -7.63 -4.16
C LYS A 223 17.45 -7.64 -5.70
N PHE A 224 16.73 -8.53 -6.38
CA PHE A 224 16.72 -8.57 -7.84
C PHE A 224 15.76 -7.53 -8.43
N PHE A 225 14.78 -7.04 -7.67
CA PHE A 225 13.74 -6.16 -8.17
C PHE A 225 14.08 -4.68 -7.93
N PRO A 226 13.66 -3.76 -8.83
CA PRO A 226 13.83 -2.33 -8.61
C PRO A 226 12.96 -1.85 -7.45
N PHE A 227 13.38 -0.77 -6.79
CA PHE A 227 12.68 -0.22 -5.62
C PHE A 227 11.27 0.21 -5.97
N GLU A 228 11.08 0.83 -7.14
CA GLU A 228 9.79 1.30 -7.66
C GLU A 228 8.77 0.16 -7.76
N PHE A 229 9.22 -1.06 -8.06
CA PHE A 229 8.34 -2.22 -8.10
C PHE A 229 8.00 -2.75 -6.70
N LEU A 230 8.95 -2.70 -5.76
CA LEU A 230 8.75 -3.15 -4.38
C LEU A 230 7.83 -2.23 -3.57
N ASP A 231 7.68 -0.99 -4.03
CA ASP A 231 6.89 0.08 -3.42
C ASP A 231 5.47 0.19 -4.01
N ILE A 232 5.09 -0.72 -4.92
CA ILE A 232 3.72 -0.82 -5.40
C ILE A 232 2.81 -1.15 -4.21
N ASN A 233 1.76 -0.34 -4.01
CA ASN A 233 0.78 -0.57 -2.95
C ASN A 233 -0.42 -1.34 -3.49
N GLU A 234 -0.75 -2.46 -2.87
CA GLU A 234 -1.94 -3.24 -3.21
C GLU A 234 -2.93 -3.23 -2.05
N CYS A 235 -4.21 -3.15 -2.38
CA CYS A 235 -5.27 -3.46 -1.44
C CYS A 235 -6.25 -4.42 -2.11
N LYS A 236 -6.59 -5.49 -1.40
CA LYS A 236 -7.51 -6.53 -1.85
C LYS A 236 -8.65 -6.65 -0.85
N TRP A 237 -9.86 -6.71 -1.39
CA TRP A 237 -11.08 -6.81 -0.62
C TRP A 237 -11.87 -8.04 -1.01
N GLU A 238 -12.58 -8.55 -0.02
CA GLU A 238 -13.82 -9.26 -0.21
C GLU A 238 -14.96 -8.27 0.03
N THR A 239 -16.00 -8.30 -0.78
CA THR A 239 -17.08 -7.32 -0.70
C THR A 239 -18.44 -7.92 -0.98
N TRP A 240 -19.39 -7.72 -0.08
CA TRP A 240 -20.79 -8.04 -0.36
C TRP A 240 -21.30 -7.07 -1.41
N SER A 241 -21.93 -7.59 -2.46
CA SER A 241 -22.27 -6.83 -3.65
C SER A 241 -23.69 -7.13 -4.11
N GLU A 242 -24.31 -6.13 -4.73
CA GLU A 242 -25.68 -6.20 -5.25
C GLU A 242 -25.68 -5.85 -6.73
N LEU A 243 -26.22 -6.74 -7.56
CA LEU A 243 -26.35 -6.54 -9.00
C LEU A 243 -27.75 -6.05 -9.35
N TYR A 244 -27.82 -4.91 -10.02
CA TYR A 244 -29.03 -4.31 -10.52
C TYR A 244 -29.06 -4.33 -12.05
N GLU A 245 -30.25 -4.46 -12.62
CA GLU A 245 -30.54 -4.22 -14.04
C GLU A 245 -31.70 -3.25 -14.15
N ASN A 246 -31.54 -2.16 -14.91
CA ASN A 246 -32.56 -1.12 -15.03
C ASN A 246 -33.08 -0.60 -13.66
N ASN A 247 -32.19 -0.51 -12.68
CA ASN A 247 -32.45 -0.16 -11.27
C ASN A 247 -33.31 -1.17 -10.48
N CYS A 248 -33.55 -2.37 -11.00
CA CYS A 248 -34.15 -3.47 -10.25
C CYS A 248 -33.05 -4.42 -9.75
N LEU A 249 -33.08 -4.78 -8.46
CA LEU A 249 -32.16 -5.76 -7.90
C LEU A 249 -32.40 -7.13 -8.55
N ILE A 250 -31.37 -7.69 -9.18
CA ILE A 250 -31.38 -9.04 -9.76
C ILE A 250 -30.92 -10.04 -8.71
N THR A 251 -29.73 -9.83 -8.16
CA THR A 251 -29.09 -10.77 -7.25
C THR A 251 -28.07 -10.09 -6.33
N GLN A 252 -27.58 -10.83 -5.35
CA GLN A 252 -26.58 -10.40 -4.40
C GLN A 252 -25.56 -11.52 -4.20
N GLY A 253 -24.30 -11.17 -3.95
CA GLY A 253 -23.24 -12.15 -3.80
C GLY A 253 -21.90 -11.50 -3.50
N TRP A 254 -20.87 -12.34 -3.45
CA TRP A 254 -19.55 -11.90 -3.06
C TRP A 254 -18.69 -11.48 -4.25
N SER A 255 -18.02 -10.34 -4.08
CA SER A 255 -16.95 -9.88 -4.95
C SER A 255 -15.59 -10.07 -4.29
N ILE A 256 -14.59 -10.48 -5.06
CA ILE A 256 -13.18 -10.33 -4.69
C ILE A 256 -12.57 -9.37 -5.69
N HIS A 257 -11.95 -8.30 -5.18
CA HIS A 257 -11.36 -7.29 -6.04
C HIS A 257 -10.15 -6.64 -5.40
N GLU A 258 -9.33 -6.02 -6.24
CA GLU A 258 -8.14 -5.32 -5.82
C GLU A 258 -7.99 -3.98 -6.52
N ASN A 259 -7.30 -3.09 -5.82
CA ASN A 259 -6.75 -1.86 -6.35
C ASN A 259 -5.24 -1.89 -6.12
N VAL A 260 -4.48 -1.80 -7.22
CA VAL A 260 -3.03 -1.75 -7.19
C VAL A 260 -2.58 -0.40 -7.71
N ASN A 261 -1.89 0.35 -6.86
CA ASN A 261 -1.33 1.65 -7.21
C ASN A 261 0.18 1.51 -7.45
N PHE A 262 0.57 1.74 -8.71
CA PHE A 262 1.94 1.66 -9.18
C PHE A 262 2.73 2.95 -8.98
N LYS A 263 2.04 4.06 -8.73
CA LYS A 263 2.66 5.31 -8.29
C LYS A 263 2.59 5.35 -6.77
N THR A 264 3.70 5.04 -6.11
CA THR A 264 3.77 5.34 -4.69
C THR A 264 3.59 6.84 -4.50
N GLU A 265 2.70 7.22 -3.59
CA GLU A 265 3.02 8.38 -2.77
C GLU A 265 4.34 8.03 -2.08
N ILE A 266 5.46 8.52 -2.63
CA ILE A 266 6.75 8.34 -1.99
C ILE A 266 6.54 8.80 -0.55
N LYS A 267 6.54 7.86 0.41
CA LYS A 267 6.72 8.20 1.82
C LYS A 267 8.09 8.85 1.84
N ASN A 268 8.12 10.18 1.76
CA ASN A 268 9.32 10.97 1.53
C ASN A 268 10.13 11.00 2.82
N ASN A 269 10.64 9.84 3.21
CA ASN A 269 11.45 9.63 4.41
C ASN A 269 12.71 10.49 4.31
N TYR A 270 13.27 10.67 3.10
CA TYR A 270 14.34 11.63 2.85
C TYR A 270 13.90 13.07 3.10
N GLY A 271 12.70 13.47 2.66
CA GLY A 271 12.11 14.77 2.96
C GLY A 271 11.92 15.00 4.45
N LYS A 272 11.43 14.01 5.19
CA LYS A 272 11.29 14.06 6.67
C LYS A 272 12.65 14.14 7.36
N MET A 273 13.63 13.35 6.91
CA MET A 273 14.99 13.36 7.46
C MET A 273 15.70 14.70 7.20
N PHE A 274 15.62 15.22 5.97
CA PHE A 274 16.19 16.51 5.62
C PHE A 274 15.50 17.65 6.38
N TYR A 275 14.17 17.60 6.50
CA TYR A 275 13.41 18.55 7.31
C TYR A 275 13.83 18.49 8.79
N GLY A 276 13.98 17.29 9.37
CA GLY A 276 14.49 17.12 10.73
C GLY A 276 15.92 17.68 10.89
N PHE A 277 16.81 17.39 9.94
CA PHE A 277 18.18 17.91 9.90
C PHE A 277 18.23 19.44 9.83
N LEU A 278 17.37 20.04 9.00
CA LEU A 278 17.26 21.47 8.83
C LEU A 278 16.99 22.18 10.16
N PHE A 279 16.01 21.70 10.94
CA PHE A 279 15.60 22.35 12.19
C PHE A 279 16.46 21.99 13.40
N THR A 280 17.06 20.80 13.43
CA THR A 280 17.86 20.34 14.59
C THR A 280 19.34 20.70 14.49
N ILE A 281 19.88 20.89 13.28
CA ILE A 281 21.30 21.14 13.05
C ILE A 281 21.52 22.42 12.26
N LEU A 282 20.95 22.52 11.05
CA LEU A 282 21.33 23.59 10.12
C LEU A 282 20.88 24.98 10.60
N ILE A 283 19.63 25.13 11.03
CA ILE A 283 19.09 26.39 11.58
C ILE A 283 19.85 26.81 12.84
N PRO A 284 20.04 25.96 13.87
CA PRO A 284 20.83 26.34 15.04
C PRO A 284 22.25 26.81 14.70
N LEU A 285 22.95 26.13 13.78
CA LEU A 285 24.28 26.54 13.33
C LEU A 285 24.25 27.91 12.62
N LEU A 286 23.24 28.15 11.78
CA LEU A 286 23.04 29.45 11.13
C LEU A 286 22.76 30.56 12.15
N LEU A 287 21.92 30.31 13.16
CA LEU A 287 21.63 31.28 14.21
C LEU A 287 22.89 31.63 15.02
N ILE A 288 23.70 30.63 15.36
CA ILE A 288 25.00 30.84 16.04
C ILE A 288 25.96 31.63 15.16
N PHE A 289 26.09 31.25 13.88
CA PHE A 289 26.94 31.95 12.93
C PHE A 289 26.50 33.40 12.75
N TRP A 290 25.19 33.63 12.59
CA TRP A 290 24.62 34.95 12.42
C TRP A 290 24.89 35.81 13.65
N SER A 291 24.59 35.30 14.85
CA SER A 291 24.89 35.97 16.11
C SER A 291 26.36 36.40 16.21
N LYS A 292 27.30 35.52 15.84
CA LYS A 292 28.73 35.87 15.85
C LYS A 292 29.08 36.99 14.88
N GLN A 293 28.50 36.96 13.69
CA GLN A 293 28.79 37.96 12.65
C GLN A 293 28.21 39.35 12.99
N THR A 294 27.07 39.38 13.68
CA THR A 294 26.37 40.62 14.04
C THR A 294 26.73 41.16 15.43
N GLU A 295 27.47 40.41 16.25
CA GLU A 295 27.86 40.79 17.61
C GLU A 295 28.47 42.19 17.71
N LYS A 296 29.37 42.53 16.78
CA LYS A 296 30.06 43.83 16.75
C LYS A 296 29.15 45.05 16.51
N TYR A 297 27.93 44.83 16.01
CA TYR A 297 26.97 45.90 15.72
C TYR A 297 26.00 46.14 16.87
N ILE A 298 25.99 45.28 17.91
CA ILE A 298 25.08 45.38 19.04
C ILE A 298 25.85 45.86 20.27
N PHE A 299 25.56 47.10 20.69
CA PHE A 299 26.25 47.75 21.81
C PHE A 299 25.53 47.58 23.16
N LEU A 300 24.28 47.15 23.14
CA LEU A 300 23.47 46.94 24.34
C LEU A 300 24.03 45.80 25.19
N SER A 301 24.31 46.07 26.45
CA SER A 301 24.64 45.03 27.43
C SER A 301 23.45 44.11 27.66
N ILE A 302 23.72 42.85 27.97
CA ILE A 302 22.68 41.90 28.35
C ILE A 302 22.17 42.28 29.76
N PRO A 303 20.85 42.20 30.03
CA PRO A 303 20.26 42.67 31.30
C PRO A 303 20.77 41.94 32.55
N THR A 304 21.39 40.77 32.40
CA THR A 304 21.81 39.91 33.51
C THR A 304 23.33 39.69 33.44
N THR A 305 24.08 40.40 34.29
CA THR A 305 25.55 40.38 34.27
C THR A 305 26.19 39.22 35.03
N ASN A 306 25.45 38.29 35.65
CA ASN A 306 26.05 37.07 36.24
C ASN A 306 25.05 36.04 36.82
N SER A 307 24.10 35.53 36.02
CA SER A 307 23.23 34.44 36.49
C SER A 307 23.23 33.24 35.55
N ALA A 308 24.36 32.53 35.54
CA ALA A 308 24.47 31.19 34.94
C ALA A 308 23.31 30.27 35.37
N VAL A 309 22.82 30.42 36.60
CA VAL A 309 21.65 29.69 37.12
C VAL A 309 20.38 30.04 36.34
N VAL A 310 20.11 31.33 36.09
CA VAL A 310 18.88 31.76 35.39
C VAL A 310 18.93 31.30 33.93
N SER A 311 20.06 31.46 33.25
CA SER A 311 20.21 30.98 31.86
C SER A 311 20.03 29.46 31.73
N LEU A 312 20.59 28.69 32.66
CA LEU A 312 20.40 27.24 32.70
C LEU A 312 18.96 26.85 33.00
N LEU A 313 18.27 27.55 33.91
CA LEU A 313 16.85 27.30 34.20
C LEU A 313 15.95 27.59 32.99
N PHE A 314 16.17 28.70 32.29
CA PHE A 314 15.45 29.03 31.06
C PHE A 314 15.67 27.97 29.98
N SER A 315 16.93 27.56 29.78
CA SER A 315 17.27 26.52 28.80
C SER A 315 16.66 25.17 29.15
N LEU A 316 16.77 24.76 30.42
CA LEU A 316 16.21 23.50 30.91
C LEU A 316 14.69 23.47 30.78
N PHE A 317 14.01 24.55 31.16
CA PHE A 317 12.56 24.66 31.02
C PHE A 317 12.13 24.59 29.55
N GLY A 318 12.86 25.25 28.64
CA GLY A 318 12.62 25.15 27.20
C GLY A 318 12.80 23.73 26.64
N ILE A 319 13.84 23.02 27.08
CA ILE A 319 14.08 21.61 26.70
C ILE A 319 12.94 20.72 27.19
N ILE A 320 12.54 20.85 28.45
CA ILE A 320 11.43 20.08 29.03
C ILE A 320 10.16 20.33 28.22
N LEU A 321 9.85 21.60 27.92
CA LEU A 321 8.66 21.96 27.16
C LEU A 321 8.65 21.34 25.75
N ILE A 322 9.79 21.37 25.05
CA ILE A 322 9.94 20.72 23.74
C ILE A 322 9.74 19.21 23.85
N ILE A 323 10.41 18.55 24.79
CA ILE A 323 10.33 17.09 24.95
C ILE A 323 8.89 16.67 25.23
N PHE A 324 8.22 17.29 26.19
CA PHE A 324 6.83 16.95 26.51
C PHE A 324 5.89 17.19 25.33
N ALA A 325 6.04 18.31 24.62
CA ALA A 325 5.26 18.58 23.42
C ALA A 325 5.54 17.57 22.29
N MET A 326 6.78 17.12 22.11
CA MET A 326 7.13 16.09 21.13
C MET A 326 6.53 14.73 21.50
N LEU A 327 6.61 14.33 22.78
CA LEU A 327 6.03 13.09 23.26
C LEU A 327 4.51 13.06 23.08
N GLU A 328 3.82 14.18 23.32
CA GLU A 328 2.38 14.28 23.08
C GLU A 328 2.01 14.17 21.60
N LEU A 329 2.77 14.80 20.70
CA LEU A 329 2.55 14.63 19.26
C LEU A 329 2.81 13.20 18.81
N TRP A 330 3.85 12.55 19.35
CA TRP A 330 4.15 11.17 19.01
C TRP A 330 3.05 10.23 19.49
N PHE A 331 2.76 10.23 20.79
CA PHE A 331 1.86 9.23 21.38
C PHE A 331 0.38 9.49 21.12
N LYS A 332 -0.04 10.75 20.94
CA LYS A 332 -1.46 11.11 20.77
C LYS A 332 -1.79 11.60 19.36
N GLY A 333 -0.82 12.18 18.67
CA GLY A 333 -0.98 12.72 17.32
C GLY A 333 -0.62 11.74 16.20
N ASP A 334 0.00 10.60 16.53
CA ASP A 334 0.58 9.63 15.58
C ASP A 334 1.50 10.32 14.55
N GLY A 335 2.36 11.24 15.01
CA GLY A 335 3.24 11.99 14.13
C GLY A 335 4.41 12.70 14.81
N LEU A 336 5.31 13.24 13.98
CA LEU A 336 6.48 14.00 14.41
C LEU A 336 6.16 15.49 14.48
N PRO A 337 6.95 16.28 15.24
CA PRO A 337 6.81 17.75 15.32
C PRO A 337 7.29 18.44 14.02
N MET A 338 6.64 18.18 12.89
CA MET A 338 7.03 18.71 11.58
C MET A 338 5.84 19.44 10.96
N ASN A 339 5.95 20.74 10.72
CA ASN A 339 4.83 21.50 10.15
C ASN A 339 4.47 21.06 8.72
N ALA A 340 5.47 20.68 7.93
CA ALA A 340 5.33 20.18 6.56
C ALA A 340 4.86 18.72 6.50
N TYR A 341 4.93 18.01 7.63
CA TYR A 341 4.49 16.63 7.78
C TYR A 341 3.68 16.51 9.09
N PRO A 342 2.50 17.15 9.14
CA PRO A 342 1.76 17.29 10.39
C PRO A 342 1.32 15.92 10.93
N PRO A 343 1.07 15.82 12.25
CA PRO A 343 0.51 14.62 12.85
C PRO A 343 -0.85 14.25 12.25
N SER A 344 -1.14 12.95 12.19
CA SER A 344 -2.38 12.42 11.62
C SER A 344 -3.62 12.79 12.44
N LYS A 345 -3.43 13.08 13.75
CA LYS A 345 -4.50 13.46 14.68
C LYS A 345 -4.17 14.78 15.35
N LEU A 346 -5.18 15.63 15.51
CA LEU A 346 -5.06 16.89 16.25
C LEU A 346 -4.90 16.61 17.75
N VAL A 347 -3.83 17.15 18.35
CA VAL A 347 -3.56 17.01 19.79
C VAL A 347 -4.01 18.28 20.53
N VAL A 348 -5.04 18.15 21.37
CA VAL A 348 -5.61 19.25 22.18
C VAL A 348 -5.52 18.98 23.69
N THR A 349 -4.66 18.04 24.09
CA THR A 349 -4.50 17.64 25.49
C THR A 349 -3.12 18.02 26.02
N GLY A 350 -2.95 18.01 27.34
CA GLY A 350 -1.65 18.23 27.95
C GLY A 350 -1.07 19.64 27.72
N VAL A 351 0.16 19.75 27.24
CA VAL A 351 0.80 21.07 27.02
C VAL A 351 0.06 21.85 25.92
N TYR A 352 -0.42 21.14 24.88
CA TYR A 352 -1.20 21.73 23.79
C TYR A 352 -2.59 22.24 24.22
N LYS A 353 -3.03 21.96 25.45
CA LYS A 353 -4.25 22.56 26.02
C LYS A 353 -4.04 24.02 26.43
N ILE A 354 -2.80 24.38 26.79
CA ILE A 354 -2.46 25.69 27.36
C ILE A 354 -1.76 26.57 26.32
N LEU A 355 -0.89 25.97 25.50
CA LEU A 355 -0.07 26.68 24.52
C LEU A 355 -0.36 26.13 23.12
N SER A 356 -0.64 27.01 22.15
CA SER A 356 -0.81 26.59 20.75
C SER A 356 0.50 26.10 20.13
N HIS A 357 1.64 26.63 20.61
CA HIS A 357 2.97 26.46 19.99
C HIS A 357 4.09 26.18 21.02
N PRO A 358 3.98 25.13 21.85
CA PRO A 358 4.91 24.89 22.95
C PRO A 358 6.35 24.60 22.51
N ILE A 359 6.54 23.96 21.35
CA ILE A 359 7.88 23.68 20.79
C ILE A 359 8.61 24.97 20.42
N TYR A 360 7.91 25.91 19.77
CA TYR A 360 8.46 27.22 19.39
C TYR A 360 8.77 28.10 20.61
N ILE A 361 7.89 28.07 21.62
CA ILE A 361 8.13 28.74 22.90
C ILE A 361 9.36 28.14 23.60
N GLY A 362 9.48 26.81 23.64
CA GLY A 362 10.65 26.14 24.22
C GLY A 362 11.94 26.47 23.47
N SER A 363 11.89 26.56 22.14
CA SER A 363 13.03 26.94 21.29
C SER A 363 13.48 28.39 21.59
N SER A 364 12.51 29.31 21.73
CA SER A 364 12.78 30.70 22.11
C SER A 364 13.45 30.79 23.49
N LEU A 365 12.94 30.05 24.48
CA LEU A 365 13.51 30.00 25.83
C LEU A 365 14.96 29.48 25.84
N ILE A 366 15.25 28.43 25.05
CA ILE A 366 16.62 27.94 24.87
C ILE A 366 17.49 29.01 24.21
N CYS A 367 17.00 29.68 23.17
CA CYS A 367 17.77 30.70 22.46
C CYS A 367 18.15 31.88 23.37
N PHE A 368 17.18 32.40 24.15
CA PHE A 368 17.43 33.44 25.15
C PHE A 368 18.36 32.94 26.26
N GLY A 369 18.12 31.74 26.79
CA GLY A 369 18.93 31.13 27.85
C GLY A 369 20.40 30.98 27.44
N LEU A 370 20.67 30.41 26.26
CA LEU A 370 22.02 30.27 25.73
C LEU A 370 22.67 31.63 25.43
N SER A 371 21.90 32.61 24.92
CA SER A 371 22.42 33.95 24.65
C SER A 371 22.87 34.66 25.93
N ILE A 372 22.12 34.50 27.03
CA ILE A 372 22.53 34.99 28.35
C ILE A 372 23.77 34.24 28.84
N TYR A 373 23.79 32.91 28.73
CA TYR A 373 24.89 32.08 29.23
C TYR A 373 26.24 32.40 28.56
N TYR A 374 26.24 32.62 27.24
CA TYR A 374 27.43 32.97 26.46
C TYR A 374 27.69 34.48 26.40
N GLU A 375 26.92 35.28 27.12
CA GLU A 375 26.98 36.74 27.07
C GLU A 375 26.93 37.32 25.63
N SER A 376 26.14 36.68 24.75
CA SER A 376 25.99 37.08 23.35
C SER A 376 24.97 38.20 23.20
N LYS A 377 25.44 39.43 22.95
CA LYS A 377 24.57 40.63 22.82
C LYS A 377 23.68 40.50 21.60
N SER A 378 24.24 40.05 20.49
CA SER A 378 23.47 39.82 19.27
C SER A 378 22.56 38.61 19.39
N GLY A 379 22.96 37.58 20.13
CA GLY A 379 22.08 36.45 20.43
C GLY A 379 20.81 36.94 21.11
N PHE A 380 20.98 37.70 22.19
CA PHE A 380 19.90 38.15 23.06
C PHE A 380 19.02 39.24 22.43
N TRP A 381 19.61 40.28 21.85
CA TRP A 381 18.87 41.46 21.39
C TRP A 381 18.39 41.39 19.94
N PHE A 382 18.92 40.45 19.15
CA PHE A 382 18.63 40.38 17.72
C PHE A 382 18.15 39.00 17.28
N VAL A 383 18.94 37.95 17.51
CA VAL A 383 18.64 36.60 17.01
C VAL A 383 17.46 35.96 17.74
N SER A 384 17.43 36.00 19.08
CA SER A 384 16.33 35.42 19.86
C SER A 384 14.97 36.09 19.57
N PRO A 385 14.85 37.44 19.52
CA PRO A 385 13.59 38.08 19.12
C PRO A 385 13.13 37.71 17.70
N LEU A 386 14.05 37.63 16.74
CA LEU A 386 13.72 37.21 15.37
C LEU A 386 13.18 35.78 15.34
N LEU A 387 13.82 34.86 16.07
CA LEU A 387 13.35 33.48 16.20
C LEU A 387 11.98 33.38 16.88
N THR A 388 11.68 34.26 17.84
CA THR A 388 10.37 34.28 18.51
C THR A 388 9.26 34.85 17.62
N LEU A 389 9.61 35.68 16.63
CA LEU A 389 8.67 36.32 15.71
C LEU A 389 8.46 35.54 14.40
N SER A 390 9.30 34.54 14.11
CA SER A 390 9.14 33.60 13.00
C SER A 390 8.21 32.46 13.35
#